data_AF-A0A7W6JF04-F1
#
_entry.id   AF-A0A7W6JF04-F1
#
_cell.length_a   1.000
_cell.length_b   1.000
_cell.length_c   1.000
_cell.angle_alpha   90.00
_cell.angle_beta   90.00
_cell.angle_gamma   90.00
#
_symmetry.space_group_name_H-M   'P 1'
#
loop_
_entity.id
_entity.type
_entity.pdbx_description
1 polymer ?
#
loop_
_entity_poly.entity_id
_entity_poly.type
_entity_poly.pdbx_seq_one_letter_code
_entity_poly.pdbx_strand_id
1 'polypeptide(L)'
;MTAFTRLERAVMAALAQDLRSQLPDLAGQFAASTPSVRRNTGFGLFTETVVDRNRPAPVSGPTGEFGAVHAMVGKLHDPIAFKVRVRNGVLLGLNGDSYGQDTRSIDFATVSFDQVFTVDENGASIPFDDEPIRAEAPAPRYTPRPAPAAPSSRPALPSSKPAPVRSSPPPAKADARPPKDDLGATGPLVDLIRAGQSPAAREAVIDVFNPDGAAPLPDMTADEKKSLIFGLWIAMFAAVVIAVLAFEAPLTVSVILAAVVGRWLQRPEGLALIRRGLKAWKTVRAASAG
;
A
#
# COMPACT_ATOMS: atom_id res chain seq x y z
N MET A 1 28.55 1.47 -8.75
CA MET A 1 27.10 1.24 -8.95
C MET A 1 26.63 0.33 -7.84
N THR A 2 25.55 0.67 -7.16
CA THR A 2 24.96 -0.19 -6.11
C THR A 2 24.13 -1.28 -6.79
N ALA A 3 24.22 -2.52 -6.33
CA ALA A 3 23.35 -3.59 -6.79
C ALA A 3 22.00 -3.51 -6.07
N PHE A 4 20.95 -4.13 -6.63
CA PHE A 4 19.67 -4.34 -5.92
C PHE A 4 19.90 -5.07 -4.58
N THR A 5 19.06 -4.82 -3.59
CA THR A 5 19.10 -5.53 -2.29
C THR A 5 18.50 -6.94 -2.44
N ARG A 6 18.60 -7.78 -1.40
CA ARG A 6 17.95 -9.10 -1.42
C ARG A 6 16.43 -8.98 -1.52
N LEU A 7 15.85 -8.06 -0.73
CA LEU A 7 14.43 -7.77 -0.72
C LEU A 7 13.97 -7.26 -2.09
N GLU A 8 14.67 -6.28 -2.67
CA GLU A 8 14.33 -5.73 -3.98
C GLU A 8 14.33 -6.82 -5.05
N ARG A 9 15.34 -7.69 -5.10
CA ARG A 9 15.39 -8.78 -6.10
C ARG A 9 14.24 -9.76 -5.97
N ALA A 10 13.91 -10.19 -4.74
CA ALA A 10 12.82 -11.14 -4.50
C ALA A 10 11.48 -10.53 -4.93
N VAL A 11 11.21 -9.29 -4.52
CA VAL A 11 10.02 -8.55 -4.91
C VAL A 11 9.95 -8.31 -6.43
N MET A 12 11.06 -7.97 -7.07
CA MET A 12 11.12 -7.79 -8.53
C MET A 12 10.83 -9.09 -9.28
N ALA A 13 11.34 -10.23 -8.81
CA ALA A 13 11.03 -11.53 -9.40
C ALA A 13 9.53 -11.86 -9.28
N ALA A 14 8.96 -11.68 -8.09
CA ALA A 14 7.53 -11.86 -7.84
C ALA A 14 6.65 -10.93 -8.70
N LEU A 15 6.98 -9.64 -8.77
CA LEU A 15 6.25 -8.66 -9.61
C LEU A 15 6.35 -9.01 -11.11
N ALA A 16 7.51 -9.51 -11.57
CA ALA A 16 7.66 -9.94 -12.96
C ALA A 16 6.81 -11.16 -13.29
N GLN A 17 6.62 -12.08 -12.34
CA GLN A 17 5.74 -13.23 -12.49
C GLN A 17 4.26 -12.80 -12.49
N ASP A 18 3.86 -12.01 -11.49
CA ASP A 18 2.48 -11.54 -11.31
C ASP A 18 2.00 -10.68 -12.49
N LEU A 19 2.85 -9.75 -12.95
CA LEU A 19 2.49 -8.78 -13.98
C LEU A 19 2.82 -9.25 -15.40
N ARG A 20 3.17 -10.52 -15.61
CA ARG A 20 3.62 -11.01 -16.93
C ARG A 20 2.60 -10.78 -18.05
N SER A 21 1.30 -10.85 -17.76
CA SER A 21 0.24 -10.62 -18.74
C SER A 21 0.06 -9.13 -19.07
N GLN A 22 0.26 -8.25 -18.10
CA GLN A 22 0.06 -6.79 -18.24
C GLN A 22 1.32 -6.07 -18.73
N LEU A 23 2.49 -6.54 -18.30
CA LEU A 23 3.82 -6.00 -18.59
C LEU A 23 4.77 -7.13 -19.04
N PRO A 24 4.63 -7.67 -20.26
CA PRO A 24 5.38 -8.85 -20.71
C PRO A 24 6.91 -8.72 -20.66
N ASP A 25 7.43 -7.50 -20.76
CA ASP A 25 8.86 -7.20 -20.77
C ASP A 25 9.42 -6.81 -19.38
N LEU A 26 8.61 -6.83 -18.32
CA LEU A 26 9.03 -6.34 -17.00
C LEU A 26 10.26 -7.08 -16.45
N ALA A 27 10.29 -8.41 -16.58
CA ALA A 27 11.45 -9.23 -16.17
C ALA A 27 12.74 -8.78 -16.88
N GLY A 28 12.64 -8.50 -18.18
CA GLY A 28 13.76 -8.08 -19.00
C GLY A 28 14.25 -6.67 -18.67
N GLN A 29 13.34 -5.77 -18.29
CA GLN A 29 13.70 -4.44 -17.81
C GLN A 29 14.35 -4.48 -16.43
N PHE A 30 13.86 -5.32 -15.52
CA PHE A 30 14.50 -5.54 -14.23
C PHE A 30 15.94 -6.04 -14.37
N ALA A 31 16.18 -7.04 -15.21
CA ALA A 31 17.51 -7.57 -15.47
C ALA A 31 18.47 -6.54 -16.09
N ALA A 32 17.95 -5.62 -16.90
CA ALA A 32 18.71 -4.56 -17.56
C ALA A 32 18.74 -3.24 -16.75
N SER A 33 18.22 -3.23 -15.52
CA SER A 33 18.13 -2.02 -14.71
C SER A 33 19.21 -1.96 -13.63
N THR A 34 19.51 -0.75 -13.20
CA THR A 34 20.33 -0.49 -12.01
C THR A 34 19.60 0.45 -11.07
N PRO A 35 19.74 0.28 -9.75
CA PRO A 35 19.17 1.23 -8.79
C PRO A 35 19.97 2.53 -8.85
N SER A 36 19.27 3.65 -9.00
CA SER A 36 19.86 4.99 -9.01
C SER A 36 19.81 5.61 -7.62
N VAL A 37 18.60 5.68 -7.04
CA VAL A 37 18.35 6.32 -5.76
C VAL A 37 17.45 5.44 -4.92
N ARG A 38 17.79 5.27 -3.63
CA ARG A 38 16.93 4.63 -2.64
C ARG A 38 16.54 5.65 -1.59
N ARG A 39 15.26 5.73 -1.27
CA ARG A 39 14.73 6.62 -0.23
C ARG A 39 13.78 5.85 0.66
N ASN A 40 13.98 5.97 1.95
CA ASN A 40 12.95 5.63 2.92
C ASN A 40 12.00 6.84 3.00
N THR A 41 10.72 6.63 2.69
CA THR A 41 9.71 7.70 2.65
C THR A 41 9.11 7.98 4.04
N GLY A 42 9.49 7.19 5.04
CA GLY A 42 8.90 7.15 6.38
C GLY A 42 7.68 6.22 6.47
N PHE A 43 7.03 5.93 5.35
CA PHE A 43 5.89 5.01 5.24
C PHE A 43 6.14 3.93 4.19
N GLY A 44 7.41 3.55 4.02
CA GLY A 44 7.86 2.54 3.06
C GLY A 44 9.15 2.96 2.37
N LEU A 45 9.29 2.58 1.11
CA LEU A 45 10.51 2.82 0.34
C LEU A 45 10.21 3.18 -1.10
N PHE A 46 11.10 3.97 -1.69
CA PHE A 46 11.11 4.22 -3.12
C PHE A 46 12.52 3.96 -3.65
N THR A 47 12.61 3.05 -4.62
CA THR A 47 13.85 2.78 -5.35
C THR A 47 13.65 3.21 -6.79
N GLU A 48 14.31 4.30 -7.17
CA GLU A 48 14.40 4.75 -8.55
C GLU A 48 15.34 3.83 -9.33
N THR A 49 14.93 3.41 -10.53
CA THR A 49 15.72 2.54 -11.38
C THR A 49 16.00 3.20 -12.73
N VAL A 50 17.17 2.89 -13.28
CA VAL A 50 17.56 3.29 -14.63
C VAL A 50 17.73 2.01 -15.45
N VAL A 51 16.86 1.86 -16.45
CA VAL A 51 16.96 0.78 -17.45
C VAL A 51 18.02 1.14 -18.49
N ASP A 52 18.82 0.17 -18.91
CA ASP A 52 19.83 0.35 -19.96
C ASP A 52 19.19 0.93 -21.24
N ARG A 53 19.76 2.03 -21.72
CA ARG A 53 19.31 2.74 -22.94
C ARG A 53 19.62 1.98 -24.22
N ASN A 54 20.53 1.00 -24.17
CA ASN A 54 20.85 0.16 -25.34
C ASN A 54 19.79 -0.92 -25.59
N ARG A 55 18.85 -1.11 -24.65
CA ARG A 55 17.72 -2.02 -24.83
C ARG A 55 16.74 -1.45 -25.85
N PRO A 56 16.11 -2.28 -26.71
CA PRO A 56 14.97 -1.84 -27.50
C PRO A 56 13.91 -1.25 -26.59
N ALA A 57 13.62 0.05 -26.77
CA ALA A 57 12.58 0.71 -25.99
C ALA A 57 11.20 0.16 -26.41
N PRO A 58 10.27 0.00 -25.46
CA PRO A 58 8.87 -0.26 -25.79
C PRO A 58 8.35 0.85 -26.72
N VAL A 59 7.67 0.48 -27.80
CA VAL A 59 7.07 1.44 -28.75
C VAL A 59 5.97 2.26 -28.06
N SER A 60 5.20 1.59 -27.20
CA SER A 60 4.22 2.17 -26.29
C SER A 60 3.98 1.19 -25.14
N GLY A 61 3.34 1.66 -24.07
CA GLY A 61 2.96 0.80 -22.96
C GLY A 61 2.18 1.56 -21.90
N PRO A 62 1.69 0.85 -20.89
CA PRO A 62 0.90 1.48 -19.84
C PRO A 62 1.76 2.42 -19.00
N THR A 63 1.09 3.40 -18.37
CA THR A 63 1.69 4.36 -17.44
C THR A 63 0.92 4.31 -16.13
N GLY A 64 1.63 4.25 -15.01
CA GLY A 64 1.02 4.17 -13.69
C GLY A 64 1.82 3.29 -12.73
N GLU A 65 1.17 2.91 -11.65
CA GLU A 65 1.67 1.91 -10.70
C GLU A 65 0.95 0.59 -10.90
N PHE A 66 1.70 -0.52 -10.90
CA PHE A 66 1.17 -1.85 -11.17
C PHE A 66 1.65 -2.87 -10.13
N GLY A 67 0.81 -3.88 -9.90
CA GLY A 67 1.05 -4.96 -8.96
C GLY A 67 0.66 -4.62 -7.52
N ALA A 68 0.72 -5.64 -6.68
CA ALA A 68 0.58 -5.54 -5.23
C ALA A 68 1.23 -6.79 -4.61
N VAL A 69 2.55 -6.88 -4.69
CA VAL A 69 3.31 -7.96 -4.05
C VAL A 69 3.65 -7.54 -2.64
N HIS A 70 3.44 -8.40 -1.65
CA HIS A 70 3.67 -8.12 -0.24
C HIS A 70 4.92 -8.82 0.26
N ALA A 71 5.63 -8.20 1.20
CA ALA A 71 6.68 -8.88 1.94
C ALA A 71 6.61 -8.57 3.44
N MET A 72 6.85 -9.62 4.25
CA MET A 72 7.04 -9.47 5.70
C MET A 72 8.46 -8.96 5.96
N VAL A 73 8.59 -7.68 6.34
CA VAL A 73 9.89 -7.01 6.49
C VAL A 73 10.24 -6.76 7.95
N GLY A 74 11.36 -7.31 8.40
CA GLY A 74 11.91 -7.10 9.74
C GLY A 74 10.93 -7.53 10.83
N LYS A 75 10.52 -6.56 11.66
CA LYS A 75 9.58 -6.75 12.77
C LYS A 75 8.31 -5.91 12.61
N LEU A 76 8.01 -5.48 11.39
CA LEU A 76 6.77 -4.76 11.12
C LEU A 76 5.56 -5.65 11.42
N HIS A 77 4.49 -5.01 11.88
CA HIS A 77 3.24 -5.72 12.21
C HIS A 77 2.52 -6.13 10.93
N ASP A 78 2.40 -5.21 9.97
CA ASP A 78 1.77 -5.46 8.68
C ASP A 78 2.83 -5.57 7.57
N PRO A 79 2.58 -6.36 6.51
CA PRO A 79 3.49 -6.45 5.38
C PRO A 79 3.64 -5.10 4.66
N ILE A 80 4.74 -4.95 3.94
CA ILE A 80 4.92 -3.84 2.99
C ILE A 80 4.39 -4.30 1.63
N ALA A 81 3.54 -3.49 1.01
CA ALA A 81 3.05 -3.70 -0.35
C ALA A 81 3.95 -3.03 -1.37
N PHE A 82 4.35 -3.77 -2.40
CA PHE A 82 5.27 -3.34 -3.43
C PHE A 82 4.58 -3.26 -4.79
N LYS A 83 4.88 -2.19 -5.51
CA LYS A 83 4.38 -1.90 -6.85
C LYS A 83 5.51 -1.44 -7.75
N VAL A 84 5.41 -1.72 -9.03
CA VAL A 84 6.28 -1.10 -10.04
C VAL A 84 5.68 0.20 -10.53
N ARG A 85 6.52 1.22 -10.70
CA ARG A 85 6.13 2.45 -11.39
C ARG A 85 6.64 2.39 -12.82
N VAL A 86 5.73 2.57 -13.78
CA VAL A 86 6.01 2.46 -15.21
C VAL A 86 5.52 3.72 -15.92
N ARG A 87 6.25 4.16 -16.94
CA ARG A 87 5.85 5.25 -17.85
C ARG A 87 6.08 4.85 -19.30
N ASN A 88 5.01 4.83 -20.08
CA ASN A 88 5.00 4.39 -21.47
C ASN A 88 5.65 3.00 -21.66
N GLY A 89 5.35 2.07 -20.74
CA GLY A 89 5.94 0.73 -20.74
C GLY A 89 7.38 0.63 -20.21
N VAL A 90 8.00 1.74 -19.83
CA VAL A 90 9.37 1.77 -19.27
C VAL A 90 9.33 1.82 -17.75
N LEU A 91 10.04 0.90 -17.09
CA LEU A 91 10.24 0.86 -15.65
C LEU A 91 10.96 2.13 -15.16
N LEU A 92 10.37 2.78 -14.16
CA LEU A 92 10.94 3.95 -13.48
C LEU A 92 11.44 3.62 -12.07
N GLY A 93 10.84 2.62 -11.42
CA GLY A 93 11.22 2.26 -10.06
C GLY A 93 10.29 1.28 -9.38
N LEU A 94 10.64 1.00 -8.13
CA LEU A 94 9.90 0.17 -7.18
C LEU A 94 9.39 1.07 -6.05
N ASN A 95 8.09 1.00 -5.76
CA ASN A 95 7.44 1.70 -4.66
C ASN A 95 6.99 0.67 -3.62
N GLY A 96 7.29 0.90 -2.35
CA GLY A 96 6.83 0.11 -1.22
C GLY A 96 6.02 0.98 -0.25
N ASP A 97 4.84 0.52 0.15
CA ASP A 97 3.92 1.17 1.08
C ASP A 97 3.71 0.28 2.31
N SER A 98 3.93 0.83 3.50
CA SER A 98 3.81 0.14 4.78
C SER A 98 2.42 0.26 5.43
N TYR A 99 1.40 0.73 4.70
CA TYR A 99 0.04 0.95 5.19
C TYR A 99 -0.03 1.94 6.37
N GLY A 100 0.83 2.95 6.35
CA GLY A 100 0.91 3.98 7.38
C GLY A 100 1.77 3.62 8.60
N GLN A 101 2.40 2.44 8.63
CA GLN A 101 3.39 2.11 9.65
C GLN A 101 4.66 2.97 9.50
N ASP A 102 5.26 3.42 10.60
CA ASP A 102 6.53 4.15 10.56
C ASP A 102 7.67 3.19 10.22
N THR A 103 8.38 3.49 9.12
CA THR A 103 9.50 2.71 8.61
C THR A 103 10.83 3.46 8.72
N ARG A 104 10.88 4.68 9.27
CA ARG A 104 12.09 5.53 9.26
C ARG A 104 13.31 4.88 9.92
N SER A 105 13.10 3.96 10.86
CA SER A 105 14.17 3.23 11.55
C SER A 105 14.66 1.99 10.80
N ILE A 106 14.03 1.63 9.68
CA ILE A 106 14.36 0.45 8.88
C ILE A 106 15.40 0.80 7.83
N ASP A 107 16.52 0.09 7.86
CA ASP A 107 17.47 0.06 6.76
C ASP A 107 17.09 -1.00 5.73
N PHE A 108 16.37 -0.59 4.69
CA PHE A 108 15.95 -1.46 3.59
C PHE A 108 17.11 -2.07 2.78
N ALA A 109 18.35 -1.61 2.96
CA ALA A 109 19.51 -2.22 2.35
C ALA A 109 19.89 -3.56 2.98
N THR A 110 19.68 -3.71 4.29
CA THR A 110 20.15 -4.85 5.08
C THR A 110 19.06 -5.57 5.86
N VAL A 111 17.82 -5.06 5.87
CA VAL A 111 16.72 -5.65 6.60
C VAL A 111 16.45 -7.09 6.16
N SER A 112 16.20 -7.97 7.12
CA SER A 112 15.71 -9.32 6.85
C SER A 112 14.24 -9.26 6.42
N PHE A 113 13.83 -10.21 5.58
CA PHE A 113 12.43 -10.42 5.25
C PHE A 113 12.17 -11.92 5.21
N ASP A 114 10.94 -12.32 5.52
CA ASP A 114 10.60 -13.73 5.71
C ASP A 114 9.99 -14.33 4.45
N GLN A 115 8.92 -13.72 3.93
CA GLN A 115 8.14 -14.25 2.83
C GLN A 115 7.69 -13.14 1.89
N VAL A 116 7.69 -13.43 0.59
CA VAL A 116 7.08 -12.63 -0.46
C VAL A 116 5.82 -13.34 -0.95
N PHE A 117 4.71 -12.63 -1.03
CA PHE A 117 3.40 -13.21 -1.35
C PHE A 117 2.53 -12.22 -2.13
N THR A 118 1.47 -12.71 -2.75
CA THR A 118 0.38 -11.88 -3.30
C THR A 118 -0.89 -12.16 -2.50
N VAL A 119 -1.92 -11.34 -2.71
CA VAL A 119 -3.24 -11.53 -2.11
C VAL A 119 -4.24 -11.81 -3.23
N ASP A 120 -4.95 -12.93 -3.12
CA ASP A 120 -5.97 -13.30 -4.12
C ASP A 120 -7.27 -12.50 -3.95
N GLU A 121 -8.23 -12.75 -4.84
CA GLU A 121 -9.54 -12.08 -4.83
C GLU A 121 -10.36 -12.34 -3.54
N ASN A 122 -10.04 -13.42 -2.81
CA ASN A 122 -10.68 -13.77 -1.55
C ASN A 122 -9.94 -13.19 -0.33
N GLY A 123 -8.86 -12.45 -0.55
CA GLY A 123 -8.01 -11.92 0.51
C GLY A 123 -7.02 -12.95 1.08
N ALA A 124 -6.87 -14.12 0.47
CA ALA A 124 -5.92 -15.13 0.92
C ALA A 124 -4.50 -14.80 0.44
N SER A 125 -3.52 -14.96 1.33
CA SER A 125 -2.11 -14.77 1.00
C SER A 125 -1.57 -15.99 0.27
N ILE A 126 -1.11 -15.79 -0.97
CA ILE A 126 -0.50 -16.83 -1.80
C ILE A 126 1.00 -16.53 -1.88
N PRO A 127 1.86 -17.35 -1.26
CA PRO A 127 3.30 -17.13 -1.33
C PRO A 127 3.81 -17.31 -2.74
N PHE A 128 4.79 -16.49 -3.13
CA PHE A 128 5.59 -16.80 -4.30
C PHE A 128 6.57 -17.90 -3.88
N ASP A 129 6.63 -18.97 -4.67
CA ASP A 129 7.63 -20.01 -4.52
C ASP A 129 8.98 -19.43 -4.93
N ASP A 130 9.64 -18.76 -3.99
CA ASP A 130 11.09 -18.60 -4.06
C ASP A 130 11.64 -20.01 -3.86
N GLU A 131 12.11 -20.66 -4.94
CA GLU A 131 13.11 -21.71 -4.80
C GLU A 131 14.18 -21.12 -3.89
N PRO A 132 14.33 -21.62 -2.65
CA PRO A 132 14.83 -20.76 -1.60
C PRO A 132 16.25 -20.37 -1.97
N ILE A 133 16.54 -19.06 -1.93
CA ILE A 133 17.87 -18.55 -1.59
C ILE A 133 18.12 -18.91 -0.13
N ARG A 134 18.03 -20.21 0.18
CA ARG A 134 18.80 -20.84 1.22
C ARG A 134 20.20 -20.51 0.77
N ALA A 135 20.84 -19.59 1.48
CA ALA A 135 22.28 -19.59 1.52
C ALA A 135 22.63 -21.06 1.74
N GLU A 136 23.15 -21.70 0.71
CA GLU A 136 23.80 -22.97 0.81
C GLU A 136 24.95 -22.65 1.76
N ALA A 137 24.67 -22.78 3.06
CA ALA A 137 25.70 -22.89 4.06
C ALA A 137 26.59 -23.97 3.45
N PRO A 138 27.86 -23.63 3.09
CA PRO A 138 28.70 -24.53 2.35
C PRO A 138 28.59 -25.86 3.07
N ALA A 139 28.09 -26.89 2.36
CA ALA A 139 27.92 -28.21 2.91
C ALA A 139 29.17 -28.47 3.76
N PRO A 140 29.04 -28.78 5.07
CA PRO A 140 30.19 -28.95 5.92
C PRO A 140 31.10 -29.89 5.16
N ARG A 141 32.26 -29.37 4.71
CA ARG A 141 33.25 -30.19 4.02
C ARG A 141 33.50 -31.31 5.02
N TYR A 142 32.99 -32.49 4.72
CA TYR A 142 33.36 -33.70 5.39
C TYR A 142 34.85 -33.85 5.07
N THR A 143 35.70 -33.24 5.88
CA THR A 143 37.06 -33.73 6.03
C THR A 143 36.87 -35.16 6.49
N PRO A 144 37.34 -36.16 5.71
CA PRO A 144 37.31 -37.54 6.16
C PRO A 144 37.93 -37.58 7.55
N ARG A 145 37.13 -37.95 8.56
CA ARG A 145 37.65 -38.20 9.89
C ARG A 145 38.76 -39.23 9.73
N PRO A 146 40.01 -38.94 10.12
CA PRO A 146 41.06 -39.94 10.11
C PRO A 146 40.55 -41.16 10.88
N ALA A 147 40.70 -42.34 10.26
CA ALA A 147 40.32 -43.60 10.86
C ALA A 147 40.87 -43.68 12.30
N PRO A 148 40.06 -44.10 13.29
CA PRO A 148 40.54 -44.27 14.65
C PRO A 148 41.73 -45.23 14.64
N ALA A 149 42.89 -44.76 15.10
CA ALA A 149 43.99 -45.65 15.43
C ALA A 149 43.49 -46.66 16.48
N ALA A 150 43.93 -47.91 16.30
CA ALA A 150 43.54 -49.05 17.13
C ALA A 150 43.68 -48.75 18.63
N PRO A 151 42.76 -49.27 19.47
CA PRO A 151 42.76 -49.01 20.90
C PRO A 151 44.02 -49.60 21.55
N SER A 152 44.89 -48.71 22.06
CA SER A 152 45.90 -49.08 23.02
C SER A 152 45.21 -49.36 24.36
N SER A 153 45.39 -50.59 24.83
CA SER A 153 44.96 -51.10 26.13
C SER A 153 45.41 -50.17 27.27
N ARG A 154 44.44 -49.55 27.94
CA ARG A 154 44.67 -48.80 29.19
C ARG A 154 43.93 -49.47 30.35
N PRO A 155 44.57 -49.65 31.53
CA PRO A 155 43.96 -50.35 32.66
C PRO A 155 42.77 -49.58 33.25
N ALA A 156 41.80 -50.36 33.74
CA ALA A 156 40.58 -49.91 34.39
C ALA A 156 40.84 -49.10 35.67
N LEU A 157 40.09 -48.01 35.83
CA LEU A 157 39.92 -47.27 37.09
C LEU A 157 38.42 -47.30 37.49
N PRO A 158 38.12 -47.27 38.81
CA PRO A 158 36.86 -47.73 39.35
C PRO A 158 35.70 -46.74 39.22
N SER A 159 34.51 -47.34 39.12
CA SER A 159 33.18 -46.75 39.03
C SER A 159 32.87 -45.68 40.08
N SER A 160 32.46 -44.50 39.63
CA SER A 160 31.76 -43.50 40.43
C SER A 160 30.25 -43.55 40.16
N LYS A 161 29.54 -44.19 41.09
CA LYS A 161 28.21 -43.93 41.66
C LYS A 161 27.23 -42.99 40.90
N PRO A 162 25.97 -43.41 40.64
CA PRO A 162 24.93 -42.54 40.10
C PRO A 162 24.35 -41.58 41.15
N ALA A 163 24.13 -40.32 40.76
CA ALA A 163 23.42 -39.32 41.54
C ALA A 163 21.89 -39.43 41.34
N PRO A 164 21.07 -39.10 42.36
CA PRO A 164 19.64 -39.35 42.36
C PRO A 164 18.83 -38.33 41.53
N VAL A 165 17.78 -38.87 40.91
CA VAL A 165 16.71 -38.18 40.18
C VAL A 165 15.99 -37.20 41.11
N ARG A 166 15.99 -35.91 40.74
CA ARG A 166 15.20 -34.87 41.41
C ARG A 166 13.88 -34.69 40.65
N SER A 167 12.81 -35.20 41.24
CA SER A 167 11.42 -35.00 40.84
C SER A 167 11.05 -33.52 40.90
N SER A 168 10.48 -32.99 39.81
CA SER A 168 9.85 -31.67 39.77
C SER A 168 8.33 -31.81 40.04
N PRO A 169 7.70 -30.85 40.75
CA PRO A 169 6.28 -30.90 41.08
C PRO A 169 5.39 -30.41 39.91
N PRO A 170 4.08 -30.74 39.91
CA PRO A 170 3.15 -30.33 38.86
C PRO A 170 2.76 -28.85 39.01
N PRO A 171 2.59 -28.08 37.91
CA PRO A 171 1.94 -26.79 37.99
C PRO A 171 0.43 -26.96 38.13
N ALA A 172 -0.10 -26.20 39.10
CA ALA A 172 -1.49 -26.13 39.48
C ALA A 172 -2.39 -25.59 38.36
N LYS A 173 -3.62 -26.11 38.31
CA LYS A 173 -4.77 -25.47 37.68
C LYS A 173 -5.03 -24.15 38.40
N ALA A 174 -5.16 -23.07 37.64
CA ALA A 174 -5.81 -21.83 38.08
C ALA A 174 -6.64 -21.29 36.92
N ASP A 175 -7.94 -21.57 36.99
CA ASP A 175 -8.98 -20.81 36.32
C ASP A 175 -8.93 -19.34 36.78
N ALA A 176 -8.92 -18.40 35.83
CA ALA A 176 -9.55 -17.09 35.95
C ALA A 176 -9.34 -16.29 34.64
N ARG A 177 -10.36 -16.26 33.78
CA ARG A 177 -10.47 -15.29 32.68
C ARG A 177 -11.81 -14.55 32.81
N PRO A 178 -11.81 -13.27 33.20
CA PRO A 178 -12.85 -12.32 32.84
C PRO A 178 -12.28 -11.31 31.82
N PRO A 179 -13.09 -10.36 31.32
CA PRO A 179 -14.03 -10.50 30.22
C PRO A 179 -13.44 -9.93 28.91
N LYS A 180 -14.12 -10.24 27.80
CA LYS A 180 -13.99 -9.51 26.53
C LYS A 180 -14.51 -8.10 26.75
N ASP A 181 -13.63 -7.11 26.66
CA ASP A 181 -14.04 -5.74 26.38
C ASP A 181 -14.04 -5.55 24.87
N ASP A 182 -15.25 -5.35 24.37
CA ASP A 182 -15.55 -4.64 23.13
C ASP A 182 -14.80 -3.31 23.10
N LEU A 183 -13.96 -3.12 22.08
CA LEU A 183 -13.61 -1.78 21.62
C LEU A 183 -13.74 -1.75 20.10
N GLY A 184 -14.97 -1.43 19.70
CA GLY A 184 -15.22 -0.82 18.42
C GLY A 184 -14.43 0.48 18.30
N ALA A 185 -13.69 0.57 17.20
CA ALA A 185 -13.24 1.84 16.64
C ALA A 185 -13.81 1.93 15.22
N THR A 186 -15.13 2.06 15.12
CA THR A 186 -15.78 2.61 13.92
C THR A 186 -15.49 4.10 13.91
N GLY A 187 -14.45 4.49 13.17
CA GLY A 187 -14.16 5.89 12.92
C GLY A 187 -15.28 6.55 12.10
N PRO A 188 -15.49 7.88 12.24
CA PRO A 188 -16.58 8.61 11.58
C PRO A 188 -16.55 8.56 10.04
N LEU A 189 -15.44 8.11 9.46
CA LEU A 189 -15.26 7.97 8.02
C LEU A 189 -15.81 6.63 7.47
N VAL A 190 -15.80 5.57 8.28
CA VAL A 190 -16.39 4.27 7.94
C VAL A 190 -17.92 4.32 8.03
N ASP A 191 -18.44 5.08 9.00
CA ASP A 191 -19.88 5.34 9.11
C ASP A 191 -20.40 6.25 7.98
N LEU A 192 -19.57 7.15 7.43
CA LEU A 192 -19.93 7.96 6.26
C LEU A 192 -20.06 7.11 4.98
N ILE A 193 -19.16 6.13 4.79
CA ILE A 193 -19.17 5.22 3.64
C ILE A 193 -20.34 4.22 3.76
N ARG A 194 -20.66 3.77 4.97
CA ARG A 194 -21.77 2.86 5.24
C ARG A 194 -23.14 3.55 5.15
N ALA A 195 -23.27 4.80 5.59
CA ALA A 195 -24.50 5.58 5.46
C ALA A 195 -24.88 5.85 3.99
N GLY A 196 -23.88 5.98 3.10
CA GLY A 196 -24.09 6.12 1.64
C GLY A 196 -24.60 4.87 0.93
N GLN A 197 -24.61 3.70 1.59
CA GLN A 197 -25.12 2.45 1.02
C GLN A 197 -26.55 2.10 1.48
N SER A 198 -27.17 2.92 2.33
CA SER A 198 -28.55 2.68 2.76
C SER A 198 -29.54 2.85 1.58
N PRO A 199 -30.58 1.99 1.48
CA PRO A 199 -31.60 2.13 0.45
C PRO A 199 -32.35 3.48 0.53
N ALA A 200 -32.47 4.07 1.72
CA ALA A 200 -33.02 5.41 1.93
C ALA A 200 -32.13 6.53 1.35
N ALA A 201 -30.79 6.40 1.46
CA ALA A 201 -29.87 7.34 0.81
C ALA A 201 -29.89 7.20 -0.72
N ARG A 202 -30.12 5.98 -1.24
CA ARG A 202 -30.29 5.74 -2.68
C ARG A 202 -31.58 6.38 -3.22
N GLU A 203 -32.70 6.28 -2.52
CA GLU A 203 -33.94 6.98 -2.90
C GLU A 203 -33.77 8.51 -2.85
N ALA A 204 -33.09 9.06 -1.84
CA ALA A 204 -32.81 10.49 -1.77
C ALA A 204 -31.88 10.99 -2.90
N VAL A 205 -30.99 10.13 -3.42
CA VAL A 205 -30.14 10.46 -4.59
C VAL A 205 -30.92 10.32 -5.90
N ILE A 206 -31.86 9.38 -6.00
CA ILE A 206 -32.71 9.22 -7.19
C ILE A 206 -33.70 10.40 -7.32
N ASP A 207 -34.22 10.92 -6.22
CA ASP A 207 -35.12 12.09 -6.21
C ASP A 207 -34.40 13.40 -6.59
N VAL A 208 -33.07 13.47 -6.44
CA VAL A 208 -32.23 14.60 -6.93
C VAL A 208 -32.21 14.70 -8.46
N PHE A 209 -32.49 13.60 -9.16
CA PHE A 209 -32.51 13.54 -10.63
C PHE A 209 -33.90 13.71 -11.25
N ASN A 210 -34.97 13.91 -10.47
CA ASN A 210 -36.30 14.16 -11.01
C ASN A 210 -36.57 15.68 -11.16
N PRO A 211 -36.59 16.26 -12.37
CA PRO A 211 -36.61 17.71 -12.58
C PRO A 211 -37.98 18.37 -12.34
N ASP A 212 -39.07 17.61 -12.25
CA ASP A 212 -40.43 18.16 -12.42
C ASP A 212 -41.15 18.53 -11.10
N GLY A 213 -40.55 18.29 -9.93
CA GLY A 213 -41.23 18.43 -8.63
C GLY A 213 -40.77 19.58 -7.72
N ALA A 214 -39.73 20.35 -8.07
CA ALA A 214 -39.13 21.30 -7.15
C ALA A 214 -39.80 22.68 -7.21
N ALA A 215 -40.39 23.12 -6.08
CA ALA A 215 -40.91 24.47 -5.92
C ALA A 215 -39.83 25.53 -6.23
N PRO A 216 -40.19 26.64 -6.91
CA PRO A 216 -39.25 27.69 -7.27
C PRO A 216 -38.59 28.27 -6.01
N LEU A 217 -37.27 28.21 -5.96
CA LEU A 217 -36.48 28.76 -4.86
C LEU A 217 -36.56 30.29 -4.88
N PRO A 218 -36.50 30.96 -3.71
CA PRO A 218 -36.44 32.41 -3.65
C PRO A 218 -35.20 32.93 -4.41
N ASP A 219 -35.40 33.99 -5.19
CA ASP A 219 -34.34 34.63 -5.96
C ASP A 219 -33.28 35.25 -5.03
N MET A 220 -32.02 34.91 -5.28
CA MET A 220 -30.89 35.50 -4.55
C MET A 220 -30.70 36.96 -4.95
N THR A 221 -30.34 37.78 -3.97
CA THR A 221 -29.97 39.17 -4.23
C THR A 221 -28.67 39.22 -5.05
N ALA A 222 -28.49 40.30 -5.83
CA ALA A 222 -27.34 40.45 -6.72
C ALA A 222 -25.99 40.41 -5.96
N ASP A 223 -25.98 40.86 -4.70
CA ASP A 223 -24.78 40.92 -3.87
C ASP A 223 -24.40 39.55 -3.29
N GLU A 224 -25.38 38.72 -2.91
CA GLU A 224 -25.14 37.33 -2.52
C GLU A 224 -24.56 36.51 -3.67
N LYS A 225 -25.06 36.75 -4.89
CA LYS A 225 -24.54 36.09 -6.10
C LYS A 225 -23.07 36.45 -6.34
N LYS A 226 -22.69 37.72 -6.18
CA LYS A 226 -21.29 38.16 -6.34
C LYS A 226 -20.38 37.55 -5.27
N SER A 227 -20.81 37.58 -4.00
CA SER A 227 -20.04 37.00 -2.89
C SER A 227 -19.82 35.49 -3.08
N LEU A 228 -20.85 34.76 -3.51
CA LEU A 228 -20.77 33.33 -3.79
C LEU A 228 -19.79 33.03 -4.94
N ILE A 229 -19.84 33.80 -6.03
CA ILE A 229 -18.92 33.65 -7.15
C ILE A 229 -17.48 33.89 -6.70
N PHE A 230 -17.24 34.90 -5.86
CA PHE A 230 -15.91 35.21 -5.36
C PHE A 230 -15.36 34.08 -4.45
N GLY A 231 -16.18 33.59 -3.52
CA GLY A 231 -15.80 32.45 -2.66
C GLY A 231 -15.50 31.18 -3.45
N LEU A 232 -16.27 30.91 -4.50
CA LEU A 232 -16.04 29.76 -5.38
C LEU A 232 -14.71 29.85 -6.12
N TRP A 233 -14.33 31.03 -6.62
CA TRP A 233 -13.03 31.22 -7.27
C TRP A 233 -11.85 31.02 -6.31
N ILE A 234 -11.96 31.51 -5.07
CA ILE A 234 -10.93 31.29 -4.04
C ILE A 234 -10.77 29.79 -3.76
N ALA A 235 -11.87 29.08 -3.54
CA ALA A 235 -11.85 27.64 -3.28
C ALA A 235 -11.24 26.85 -4.45
N MET A 236 -11.59 27.22 -5.68
CA MET A 236 -11.05 26.59 -6.88
C MET A 236 -9.54 26.84 -7.04
N PHE A 237 -9.08 28.07 -6.77
CA PHE A 237 -7.66 28.41 -6.80
C PHE A 237 -6.88 27.60 -5.76
N ALA A 238 -7.38 27.49 -4.53
CA ALA A 238 -6.78 26.66 -3.49
C ALA A 238 -6.68 25.18 -3.91
N ALA A 239 -7.73 24.64 -4.54
CA ALA A 239 -7.73 23.27 -5.04
C ALA A 239 -6.67 23.05 -6.15
N VAL A 240 -6.49 24.02 -7.06
CA VAL A 240 -5.45 23.96 -8.10
C VAL A 240 -4.05 23.98 -7.48
N VAL A 241 -3.81 24.84 -6.49
CA VAL A 241 -2.52 24.90 -5.79
C VAL A 241 -2.22 23.56 -5.11
N ILE A 242 -3.20 22.98 -4.41
CA ILE A 242 -3.05 21.66 -3.78
C ILE A 242 -2.76 20.59 -4.84
N ALA A 243 -3.49 20.59 -5.96
CA ALA A 243 -3.29 19.63 -7.03
C ALA A 243 -1.86 19.68 -7.60
N VAL A 244 -1.32 20.88 -7.81
CA VAL A 244 0.03 21.08 -8.33
C VAL A 244 1.09 20.67 -7.30
N LEU A 245 0.92 21.07 -6.03
CA LEU A 245 1.91 20.81 -4.98
C LEU A 245 1.91 19.36 -4.50
N ALA A 246 0.75 18.74 -4.37
CA ALA A 246 0.63 17.39 -3.79
C ALA A 246 0.71 16.28 -4.84
N PHE A 247 0.29 16.53 -6.08
CA PHE A 247 0.21 15.50 -7.13
C PHE A 247 1.18 15.73 -8.30
N GLU A 248 2.07 16.73 -8.20
CA GLU A 248 2.99 17.14 -9.27
C GLU A 248 2.28 17.34 -10.62
N ALA A 249 1.00 17.74 -10.57
CA ALA A 249 0.18 17.89 -11.76
C ALA A 249 0.76 19.03 -12.63
N PRO A 250 0.85 18.86 -13.96
CA PRO A 250 1.29 19.92 -14.84
C PRO A 250 0.40 21.15 -14.69
N LEU A 251 0.99 22.28 -14.32
CA LEU A 251 0.29 23.54 -14.06
C LEU A 251 -0.68 23.92 -15.19
N THR A 252 -0.27 23.68 -16.45
CA THR A 252 -1.08 23.96 -17.65
C THR A 252 -2.39 23.16 -17.67
N VAL A 253 -2.34 21.86 -17.34
CA VAL A 253 -3.53 21.00 -17.30
C VAL A 253 -4.47 21.44 -16.19
N SER A 254 -3.94 21.76 -15.00
CA SER A 254 -4.74 22.21 -13.87
C SER A 254 -5.44 23.55 -14.13
N VAL A 255 -4.77 24.49 -14.80
CA VAL A 255 -5.37 25.79 -15.17
C VAL A 255 -6.47 25.62 -16.22
N ILE A 256 -6.27 24.77 -17.24
CA ILE A 256 -7.29 24.49 -18.26
C ILE A 256 -8.52 23.84 -17.62
N LEU A 257 -8.32 22.85 -16.75
CA LEU A 257 -9.41 22.17 -16.06
C LEU A 257 -10.21 23.16 -15.18
N ALA A 258 -9.51 24.03 -14.44
CA ALA A 258 -10.13 25.07 -13.64
C ALA A 258 -10.94 26.07 -14.49
N ALA A 259 -10.44 26.46 -15.66
CA ALA A 259 -11.16 27.34 -16.57
C ALA A 259 -12.43 26.70 -17.15
N VAL A 260 -12.36 25.41 -17.52
CA VAL A 260 -13.53 24.65 -18.01
C VAL A 260 -14.58 24.50 -16.92
N VAL A 261 -14.16 24.06 -15.73
CA VAL A 261 -15.03 23.90 -14.56
C VAL A 261 -15.64 25.24 -14.14
N GLY A 262 -14.83 26.29 -14.05
CA GLY A 262 -15.28 27.64 -13.73
C GLY A 262 -16.29 28.19 -14.74
N ARG A 263 -16.10 27.94 -16.03
CA ARG A 263 -17.06 28.34 -17.08
C ARG A 263 -18.35 27.55 -17.01
N TRP A 264 -18.29 26.26 -16.68
CA TRP A 264 -19.48 25.44 -16.47
C TRP A 264 -20.27 25.88 -15.24
N LEU A 265 -19.58 26.21 -14.15
CA LEU A 265 -20.14 26.74 -12.90
C LEU A 265 -20.88 28.07 -13.04
N GLN A 266 -20.51 28.89 -14.03
CA GLN A 266 -21.22 30.14 -14.32
C GLN A 266 -22.55 29.92 -15.05
N ARG A 267 -22.80 28.72 -15.59
CA ARG A 267 -24.09 28.39 -16.20
C ARG A 267 -25.16 28.15 -15.13
N PRO A 268 -26.43 28.49 -15.39
CA PRO A 268 -27.52 28.28 -14.45
C PRO A 268 -27.66 26.80 -14.03
N GLU A 269 -27.36 25.88 -14.94
CA GLU A 269 -27.35 24.43 -14.70
C GLU A 269 -26.33 24.01 -13.62
N GLY A 270 -25.12 24.56 -13.66
CA GLY A 270 -24.07 24.23 -12.70
C GLY A 270 -24.41 24.70 -11.28
N LEU A 271 -24.98 25.91 -11.16
CA LEU A 271 -25.43 26.44 -9.87
C LEU A 271 -26.59 25.63 -9.29
N ALA A 272 -27.52 25.16 -10.13
CA ALA A 272 -28.62 24.31 -9.69
C ALA A 272 -28.11 22.98 -9.10
N LEU A 273 -27.10 22.38 -9.74
CA LEU A 273 -26.47 21.14 -9.28
C LEU A 273 -25.77 21.31 -7.92
N ILE A 274 -25.03 22.40 -7.71
CA ILE A 274 -24.40 22.70 -6.42
C ILE A 274 -25.43 22.91 -5.31
N ARG A 275 -26.51 23.65 -5.59
CA ARG A 275 -27.57 23.88 -4.60
C ARG A 275 -28.25 22.57 -4.18
N ARG A 276 -28.48 21.66 -5.13
CA ARG A 276 -29.03 20.32 -4.84
C ARG A 276 -28.07 19.51 -3.98
N GLY A 277 -26.78 19.48 -4.32
CA GLY A 277 -25.76 18.79 -3.53
C GLY A 277 -25.64 19.32 -2.09
N LEU A 278 -25.66 20.64 -1.92
CA LEU A 278 -25.64 21.28 -0.59
C LEU A 278 -26.88 20.95 0.25
N LYS A 279 -28.07 20.89 -0.37
CA LYS A 279 -29.30 20.50 0.32
C LYS A 279 -29.23 19.05 0.78
N ALA A 280 -28.84 18.13 -0.09
CA ALA A 280 -28.66 16.71 0.23
C ALA A 280 -27.65 16.53 1.39
N TRP A 281 -26.51 17.23 1.35
CA TRP A 281 -25.51 17.15 2.41
C TRP A 281 -26.02 17.66 3.76
N LYS A 282 -26.76 18.78 3.78
CA LYS A 282 -27.38 19.30 5.01
C LYS A 282 -28.39 18.30 5.59
N THR A 283 -29.18 17.63 4.76
CA THR A 283 -30.14 16.61 5.20
C THR A 283 -29.43 15.41 5.81
N VAL A 284 -28.38 14.89 5.17
CA VAL A 284 -27.58 13.78 5.71
C VAL A 284 -26.93 14.17 7.04
N ARG A 285 -26.37 15.39 7.13
CA ARG A 285 -25.73 15.87 8.36
C ARG A 285 -26.72 16.05 9.52
N ALA A 286 -27.93 16.52 9.22
CA ALA A 286 -29.00 16.61 10.22
C ALA A 286 -29.46 15.23 10.69
N ALA A 287 -29.53 14.24 9.80
CA ALA A 287 -29.88 12.86 10.14
C ALA A 287 -28.79 12.15 10.97
N SER A 288 -27.51 12.51 10.80
CA SER A 288 -26.40 11.95 11.59
C SER A 288 -26.23 12.59 12.97
N ALA A 289 -26.95 13.68 13.27
CA ALA A 289 -26.80 14.45 14.50
C ALA A 289 -27.91 14.18 15.53
N GLY A 290 -28.88 13.32 15.23
CA GLY A 290 -29.93 12.87 16.14
C GLY A 290 -29.85 11.36 16.36
#